data_AF-A0A495A3G8-F1
#
_entry.id   AF-A0A495A3G8-F1
#
_cell.length_a   1.000
_cell.length_b   1.000
_cell.length_c   1.000
_cell.angle_alpha   90.00
_cell.angle_beta   90.00
_cell.angle_gamma   90.00
#
_symmetry.space_group_name_H-M   'P 1'
#
loop_
_entity.id
_entity.type
_entity.pdbx_description
1 polymer ?
#
loop_
_entity_poly.entity_id
_entity_poly.type
_entity_poly.pdbx_seq_one_letter_code
_entity_poly.pdbx_strand_id
1 'polypeptide(L)'
;MIVGGLSFFILGGAGMGEMVIVVIIIGLMFLALILEIARPAFIVFTTLMFLLLTGTITTSEALRGFSNEGMLTIALLFIIAGAIGKNPLLYSFIYRMIGNSSSYRKTLLRIMAPISGLSAFFNNTPIIVMIIPIIRKWCRQHNMPISKFLLPLSYASIFGGMITLIGTATNLVVHGLMLENGMRGLFMFQLAIVGIPGAIIGTIYVIFIGSKLLPKDRKTLEESFVEENKNYLTKAIINPSCEIVGQTVKDADLKGLFLIEIIRGKERITPVLPNEVIHAEDHLIFSGTITTIMELQMIRGLVIATNATFTFQHLHQKNLRLVEAMISSNSPLLHKTIKERDIRKSIMQRWLPSENISKNQMKRLGILN
;
A
#
# COMPACT_ATOMS: atom_id res chain seq x y z
N MET A 1 -19.57 -1.89 -51.46
CA MET A 1 -18.81 -1.46 -52.66
C MET A 1 -17.88 -0.26 -52.39
N ILE A 2 -17.43 -0.04 -51.14
CA ILE A 2 -16.41 0.98 -50.79
C ILE A 2 -15.11 0.33 -50.23
N VAL A 3 -15.12 -0.98 -49.95
CA VAL A 3 -13.96 -1.70 -49.37
C VAL A 3 -12.98 -2.22 -50.46
N GLY A 4 -13.36 -2.21 -51.73
CA GLY A 4 -12.51 -2.71 -52.83
C GLY A 4 -11.52 -1.69 -53.43
N GLY A 5 -11.54 -0.44 -52.97
CA GLY A 5 -10.81 0.67 -53.61
C GLY A 5 -9.42 0.98 -53.06
N LEU A 6 -9.08 0.53 -51.84
CA LEU A 6 -7.76 0.78 -51.27
C LEU A 6 -6.72 -0.30 -51.62
N SER A 7 -7.15 -1.43 -52.18
CA SER A 7 -6.30 -2.61 -52.40
C SER A 7 -5.49 -2.59 -53.71
N PHE A 8 -5.41 -1.46 -54.44
CA PHE A 8 -4.80 -1.45 -55.78
C PHE A 8 -3.84 -0.29 -56.10
N PHE A 9 -3.51 0.57 -55.14
CA PHE A 9 -2.71 1.78 -55.40
C PHE A 9 -1.31 1.84 -54.75
N ILE A 10 -0.68 0.68 -54.53
CA ILE A 10 0.76 0.61 -54.24
C ILE A 10 1.38 -0.51 -55.08
N LEU A 11 1.47 -0.30 -56.39
CA LEU A 11 2.23 -1.16 -57.30
C LEU A 11 3.38 -0.35 -57.90
N GLY A 12 4.53 -0.47 -57.23
CA GLY A 12 5.81 0.12 -57.61
C GLY A 12 6.92 -0.38 -56.68
N GLY A 13 7.09 -1.71 -56.57
CA GLY A 13 8.09 -2.37 -55.71
C GLY A 13 7.45 -3.24 -54.63
N ALA A 14 6.84 -4.35 -55.04
CA ALA A 14 5.90 -5.20 -54.28
C ALA A 14 6.46 -5.94 -53.04
N GLY A 15 7.54 -5.46 -52.43
CA GLY A 15 8.04 -5.96 -51.13
C GLY A 15 8.55 -4.82 -50.23
N MET A 16 9.20 -3.80 -50.81
CA MET A 16 9.70 -2.67 -50.02
C MET A 16 8.59 -1.78 -49.46
N GLY A 17 7.51 -1.55 -50.22
CA GLY A 17 6.41 -0.69 -49.78
C GLY A 17 5.68 -1.24 -48.55
N GLU A 18 5.36 -2.54 -48.56
CA GLU A 18 4.70 -3.21 -47.44
C GLU A 18 5.61 -3.28 -46.20
N MET A 19 6.89 -3.61 -46.39
CA MET A 19 7.86 -3.62 -45.28
C MET A 19 7.99 -2.24 -44.61
N VAL A 20 8.04 -1.15 -45.40
CA VAL A 20 8.11 0.22 -44.86
C VAL A 20 6.86 0.56 -44.05
N ILE A 21 5.67 0.19 -44.54
CA ILE A 21 4.41 0.41 -43.82
C ILE A 21 4.42 -0.33 -42.48
N VAL A 22 4.82 -1.60 -42.45
CA VAL A 22 4.91 -2.40 -41.21
C VAL A 22 5.89 -1.77 -40.23
N VAL A 23 7.08 -1.37 -40.69
CA VAL A 23 8.10 -0.74 -39.86
C VAL A 23 7.60 0.56 -39.25
N ILE A 24 6.89 1.39 -40.03
CA ILE A 24 6.29 2.64 -39.53
C ILE A 24 5.23 2.34 -38.47
N ILE A 25 4.31 1.40 -38.72
CA ILE A 25 3.24 1.04 -37.78
C ILE A 25 3.83 0.50 -36.48
N ILE A 26 4.81 -0.40 -36.55
CA ILE A 26 5.51 -0.94 -35.37
C ILE A 26 6.29 0.17 -34.65
N GLY A 27 6.96 1.06 -35.38
CA GLY A 27 7.68 2.20 -34.81
C GLY A 27 6.76 3.14 -34.03
N LEU A 28 5.58 3.45 -34.57
CA LEU A 28 4.55 4.24 -33.90
C LEU A 28 4.00 3.52 -32.66
N MET A 29 3.80 2.21 -32.72
CA MET A 29 3.41 1.40 -31.56
C MET A 29 4.44 1.52 -30.43
N PHE A 30 5.74 1.35 -30.74
CA PHE A 30 6.81 1.49 -29.75
C PHE A 30 6.87 2.91 -29.18
N LEU A 31 6.74 3.94 -30.02
CA LEU A 31 6.73 5.32 -29.55
C LEU A 31 5.54 5.58 -28.60
N ALA A 32 4.35 5.08 -28.94
CA ALA A 32 3.16 5.19 -28.10
C ALA A 32 3.32 4.47 -26.76
N LEU A 33 4.00 3.32 -26.74
CA LEU A 33 4.33 2.59 -25.51
C LEU A 33 5.34 3.35 -24.64
N ILE A 34 6.39 3.93 -25.24
CA ILE A 34 7.40 4.72 -24.53
C ILE A 34 6.80 6.00 -23.93
N LEU A 35 5.90 6.65 -24.68
CA LEU A 35 5.20 7.86 -24.24
C LEU A 35 4.01 7.57 -23.32
N GLU A 36 3.72 6.29 -23.01
CA GLU A 36 2.61 5.84 -22.16
C GLU A 36 1.24 6.46 -22.53
N ILE A 37 0.99 6.71 -23.82
CA ILE A 37 -0.19 7.45 -24.30
C ILE A 37 -1.51 6.78 -23.86
N ALA A 38 -1.52 5.45 -23.81
CA ALA A 38 -2.65 4.64 -23.39
C ALA A 38 -2.17 3.34 -22.75
N ARG A 39 -3.11 2.52 -22.25
CA ARG A 39 -2.77 1.20 -21.71
C ARG A 39 -2.10 0.33 -22.79
N PRO A 40 -1.02 -0.41 -22.48
CA PRO A 40 -0.28 -1.21 -23.47
C PRO A 40 -1.16 -2.14 -24.30
N ALA A 41 -2.14 -2.80 -23.66
CA ALA A 41 -3.07 -3.68 -24.36
C ALA A 41 -3.88 -2.95 -25.45
N PHE A 42 -4.30 -1.71 -25.19
CA PHE A 42 -5.04 -0.90 -26.15
C PHE A 42 -4.16 -0.46 -27.32
N ILE A 43 -2.91 -0.08 -27.05
CA ILE A 43 -1.93 0.31 -28.07
C ILE A 43 -1.64 -0.87 -29.00
N VAL A 44 -1.33 -2.05 -28.44
CA VAL A 44 -1.03 -3.26 -29.22
C VAL A 44 -2.27 -3.71 -30.01
N PHE A 45 -3.46 -3.70 -29.41
CA PHE A 45 -4.69 -4.08 -30.11
C PHE A 45 -5.03 -3.13 -31.25
N THR A 46 -4.87 -1.82 -31.04
CA THR A 46 -5.08 -0.81 -32.09
C THR A 46 -4.08 -1.01 -33.23
N THR A 47 -2.82 -1.33 -32.92
CA THR A 47 -1.79 -1.65 -33.92
C THR A 47 -2.18 -2.87 -34.74
N LEU A 48 -2.67 -3.94 -34.09
CA LEU A 48 -3.19 -5.13 -34.77
C LEU A 48 -4.37 -4.79 -35.70
N MET A 49 -5.30 -3.94 -35.25
CA MET A 49 -6.41 -3.47 -36.07
C MET A 49 -5.94 -2.72 -37.31
N PHE A 50 -4.95 -1.84 -37.17
CA PHE A 50 -4.36 -1.15 -38.33
C PHE A 50 -3.73 -2.13 -39.32
N LEU A 51 -2.96 -3.12 -38.85
CA LEU A 51 -2.36 -4.14 -39.73
C LEU A 51 -3.39 -5.00 -40.48
N LEU A 52 -4.53 -5.29 -39.84
CA LEU A 52 -5.65 -5.99 -40.48
C LEU A 52 -6.36 -5.10 -41.51
N LEU A 53 -6.58 -3.82 -41.20
CA LEU A 53 -7.25 -2.87 -42.09
C LEU A 53 -6.40 -2.52 -43.31
N THR A 54 -5.06 -2.47 -43.15
CA THR A 54 -4.13 -2.30 -44.28
C THR A 54 -3.98 -3.56 -45.13
N GLY A 55 -4.57 -4.69 -44.71
CA GLY A 55 -4.46 -5.98 -45.40
C GLY A 55 -3.07 -6.60 -45.31
N THR A 56 -2.20 -6.08 -44.43
CA THR A 56 -0.81 -6.53 -44.30
C THR A 56 -0.71 -7.88 -43.59
N ILE A 57 -1.69 -8.18 -42.74
CA ILE A 57 -1.88 -9.51 -42.16
C ILE A 57 -3.33 -9.95 -42.38
N THR A 58 -3.52 -11.25 -42.52
CA THR A 58 -4.85 -11.87 -42.62
C THR A 58 -5.46 -12.09 -41.24
N THR A 59 -6.79 -12.26 -41.18
CA THR A 59 -7.49 -12.61 -39.93
C THR A 59 -6.99 -13.92 -39.34
N SER A 60 -6.64 -14.89 -40.19
CA SER A 60 -6.09 -16.18 -39.77
C SER A 60 -4.71 -16.03 -39.14
N GLU A 61 -3.84 -15.18 -39.68
CA GLU A 61 -2.52 -14.88 -39.10
C GLU A 61 -2.64 -14.14 -37.77
N ALA A 62 -3.56 -13.17 -37.68
CA ALA A 62 -3.84 -12.50 -36.42
C ALA A 62 -4.33 -13.49 -35.34
N LEU A 63 -5.24 -14.41 -35.67
CA LEU A 63 -5.73 -15.43 -34.73
C LEU A 63 -4.68 -16.48 -34.35
N ARG A 64 -3.75 -16.81 -35.24
CA ARG A 64 -2.64 -17.74 -34.95
C ARG A 64 -1.82 -17.26 -33.75
N GLY A 65 -1.52 -15.96 -33.67
CA GLY A 65 -0.79 -15.40 -32.52
C GLY A 65 -1.49 -15.57 -31.17
N PHE A 66 -2.84 -15.58 -31.15
CA PHE A 66 -3.61 -15.85 -29.93
C PHE A 66 -3.69 -17.34 -29.58
N SER A 67 -3.52 -18.23 -30.55
CA SER A 67 -3.64 -19.68 -30.35
C SER A 67 -2.30 -20.37 -30.13
N ASN A 68 -1.22 -19.60 -29.93
CA ASN A 68 0.11 -20.11 -29.64
C ASN A 68 0.13 -20.90 -28.33
N GLU A 69 0.79 -22.05 -28.31
CA GLU A 69 0.90 -22.94 -27.15
C GLU A 69 1.49 -22.24 -25.91
N GLY A 70 2.44 -21.34 -26.12
CA GLY A 70 3.02 -20.50 -25.07
C GLY A 70 2.00 -19.55 -24.45
N MET A 71 1.09 -18.96 -25.24
CA MET A 71 0.02 -18.09 -24.75
C MET A 71 -0.97 -18.86 -23.86
N LEU A 72 -1.38 -20.06 -24.28
CA LEU A 72 -2.24 -20.93 -23.49
C LEU A 72 -1.58 -21.35 -22.18
N THR A 73 -0.28 -21.66 -22.22
CA THR A 73 0.51 -22.00 -21.03
C THR A 73 0.54 -20.84 -20.04
N ILE A 74 0.76 -19.61 -20.51
CA ILE A 74 0.73 -18.40 -19.66
C ILE A 74 -0.64 -18.25 -18.99
N ALA A 75 -1.74 -18.44 -19.73
CA ALA A 75 -3.10 -18.33 -19.20
C ALA A 75 -3.35 -19.33 -18.05
N LEU A 76 -2.96 -20.60 -18.24
CA LEU A 76 -3.06 -21.64 -17.20
C LEU A 76 -2.21 -21.31 -15.96
N LEU A 77 -0.99 -20.84 -16.17
CA LEU A 77 -0.10 -20.43 -15.07
C LEU A 77 -0.66 -19.25 -14.27
N PHE A 78 -1.36 -18.30 -14.90
CA PHE A 78 -2.05 -17.23 -14.18
C PHE A 78 -3.18 -17.75 -13.29
N ILE A 79 -3.94 -18.75 -13.74
CA ILE A 79 -4.96 -19.41 -12.91
C ILE A 79 -4.32 -20.10 -11.71
N ILE A 80 -3.25 -20.86 -11.94
CA ILE A 80 -2.50 -21.56 -10.88
C ILE A 80 -1.91 -20.56 -9.87
N ALA A 81 -1.28 -19.49 -10.36
CA ALA A 81 -0.73 -18.42 -9.51
C ALA A 81 -1.81 -17.71 -8.69
N GLY A 82 -2.98 -17.47 -9.28
CA GLY A 82 -4.14 -16.90 -8.57
C GLY A 82 -4.72 -17.82 -7.49
N ALA A 83 -4.76 -19.13 -7.76
CA ALA A 83 -5.22 -20.14 -6.79
C ALA A 83 -4.24 -20.27 -5.61
N ILE A 84 -2.95 -20.38 -5.91
CA ILE A 84 -1.89 -20.48 -4.91
C ILE A 84 -1.78 -19.18 -4.10
N GLY A 85 -2.02 -18.03 -4.73
CA GLY A 85 -1.87 -16.76 -4.05
C GLY A 85 -2.91 -16.46 -2.98
N LYS A 86 -4.00 -17.22 -2.94
CA LYS A 86 -4.99 -17.18 -1.85
C LYS A 86 -4.61 -18.07 -0.67
N ASN A 87 -3.52 -18.83 -0.74
CA ASN A 87 -3.16 -19.79 0.29
C ASN A 87 -2.52 -19.12 1.53
N PRO A 88 -3.18 -19.17 2.72
CA PRO A 88 -2.67 -18.56 3.95
C PRO A 88 -1.33 -19.16 4.43
N LEU A 89 -0.97 -20.36 3.98
CA LEU A 89 0.29 -21.02 4.31
C LEU A 89 1.50 -20.28 3.74
N LEU A 90 1.38 -19.71 2.54
CA LEU A 90 2.45 -18.90 1.94
C LEU A 90 2.69 -17.61 2.72
N TYR A 91 1.62 -16.96 3.20
CA TYR A 91 1.74 -15.80 4.08
C TYR A 91 2.55 -16.13 5.33
N SER A 92 2.22 -17.25 5.99
CA SER A 92 2.91 -17.69 7.20
C SER A 92 4.36 -18.09 6.93
N PHE A 93 4.62 -18.74 5.80
CA PHE A 93 5.95 -19.14 5.37
C PHE A 93 6.87 -17.93 5.14
N ILE A 94 6.40 -16.93 4.37
CA ILE A 94 7.17 -15.71 4.08
C ILE A 94 7.38 -14.91 5.37
N TYR A 95 6.34 -14.73 6.20
CA TYR A 95 6.47 -14.03 7.47
C TYR A 95 7.50 -14.69 8.41
N ARG A 96 7.51 -16.03 8.47
CA ARG A 96 8.50 -16.79 9.25
C ARG A 96 9.93 -16.63 8.70
N MET A 97 10.09 -16.55 7.38
CA MET A 97 11.40 -16.37 6.73
C MET A 97 12.00 -14.98 6.92
N ILE A 98 11.17 -13.94 6.94
CA ILE A 98 11.61 -12.57 7.27
C ILE A 98 12.25 -12.57 8.68
N GLY A 99 11.60 -13.26 9.62
CA GLY A 99 12.06 -13.40 11.01
C GLY A 99 12.07 -12.07 11.76
N ASN A 100 12.69 -12.06 12.95
CA ASN A 100 12.71 -10.91 13.87
C ASN A 100 14.05 -10.14 13.85
N SER A 101 14.78 -10.17 12.73
CA SER A 101 16.08 -9.50 12.68
C SER A 101 15.92 -7.99 12.43
N SER A 102 16.51 -7.17 13.28
CA SER A 102 16.58 -5.71 13.10
C SER A 102 17.59 -5.27 12.02
N SER A 103 18.32 -6.21 11.41
CA SER A 103 19.35 -5.88 10.42
C SER A 103 18.78 -5.93 8.99
N TYR A 104 18.67 -4.76 8.37
CA TYR A 104 18.19 -4.58 7.00
C TYR A 104 18.78 -5.59 5.99
N ARG A 105 20.12 -5.74 5.96
CA ARG A 105 20.80 -6.63 4.99
C ARG A 105 20.50 -8.10 5.23
N LYS A 106 20.46 -8.53 6.50
CA LYS A 106 20.17 -9.93 6.86
C LYS A 106 18.74 -10.28 6.50
N THR A 107 17.80 -9.38 6.80
CA THR A 107 16.40 -9.54 6.41
C THR A 107 16.28 -9.61 4.90
N LEU A 108 16.91 -8.69 4.17
CA LEU A 108 16.86 -8.66 2.72
C LEU A 108 17.39 -9.95 2.09
N LEU A 109 18.53 -10.47 2.56
CA LEU A 109 19.10 -11.73 2.06
C LEU A 109 18.18 -12.93 2.33
N ARG A 110 17.57 -13.00 3.52
CA ARG A 110 16.66 -14.09 3.90
C ARG A 110 15.38 -14.14 3.05
N ILE A 111 14.93 -12.98 2.57
CA ILE A 111 13.67 -12.88 1.84
C ILE A 111 13.88 -12.94 0.32
N MET A 112 15.01 -12.43 -0.20
CA MET A 112 15.28 -12.45 -1.64
C MET A 112 15.43 -13.87 -2.18
N ALA A 113 16.15 -14.76 -1.48
CA ALA A 113 16.35 -16.14 -1.92
C ALA A 113 15.04 -16.94 -2.10
N PRO A 114 14.12 -17.01 -1.12
CA PRO A 114 12.85 -17.71 -1.29
C PRO A 114 11.93 -17.02 -2.30
N ILE A 115 12.00 -15.70 -2.45
CA ILE A 115 11.20 -14.98 -3.45
C ILE A 115 11.70 -15.30 -4.86
N SER A 116 13.02 -15.29 -5.10
CA SER A 116 13.59 -15.78 -6.36
C SER A 116 13.21 -17.24 -6.62
N GLY A 117 13.27 -18.09 -5.59
CA GLY A 117 12.89 -19.50 -5.70
C GLY A 117 11.41 -19.68 -6.08
N LEU A 118 10.51 -18.92 -5.46
CA LEU A 118 9.09 -18.92 -5.82
C LEU A 118 8.87 -18.38 -7.23
N SER A 119 9.53 -17.28 -7.60
CA SER A 119 9.42 -16.67 -8.93
C SER A 119 9.97 -17.55 -10.05
N ALA A 120 10.84 -18.50 -9.73
CA ALA A 120 11.27 -19.52 -10.68
C ALA A 120 10.13 -20.45 -11.10
N PHE A 121 8.98 -20.45 -10.44
CA PHE A 121 7.83 -21.30 -10.82
C PHE A 121 6.52 -20.52 -10.99
N PHE A 122 6.51 -19.24 -10.60
CA PHE A 122 5.33 -18.38 -10.67
C PHE A 122 5.69 -17.07 -11.34
N ASN A 123 4.74 -16.50 -12.08
CA ASN A 123 4.87 -15.16 -12.64
C ASN A 123 5.16 -14.13 -11.53
N ASN A 124 5.96 -13.13 -11.87
CA ASN A 124 6.48 -12.15 -10.92
C ASN A 124 5.37 -11.32 -10.25
N THR A 125 4.35 -10.91 -11.01
CA THR A 125 3.33 -9.94 -10.55
C THR A 125 2.48 -10.44 -9.37
N PRO A 126 1.88 -11.65 -9.41
CA PRO A 126 1.14 -12.19 -8.26
C PRO A 126 1.99 -12.30 -7.00
N ILE A 127 3.26 -12.68 -7.13
CA ILE A 127 4.17 -12.83 -5.99
C ILE A 127 4.37 -11.50 -5.27
N ILE A 128 4.65 -10.44 -6.00
CA ILE A 128 4.85 -9.11 -5.39
C ILE A 128 3.58 -8.62 -4.72
N VAL A 129 2.41 -8.77 -5.37
CA VAL A 129 1.11 -8.37 -4.78
C VAL A 129 0.85 -9.09 -3.46
N MET A 130 1.16 -10.38 -3.35
CA MET A 130 1.03 -11.14 -2.11
C MET A 130 1.97 -10.66 -1.01
N ILE A 131 3.18 -10.24 -1.37
CA ILE A 131 4.26 -9.93 -0.42
C ILE A 131 4.15 -8.51 0.12
N ILE A 132 3.62 -7.55 -0.66
CA ILE A 132 3.39 -6.16 -0.24
C ILE A 132 2.75 -6.06 1.15
N PRO A 133 1.60 -6.70 1.46
CA PRO A 133 0.97 -6.59 2.78
C PRO A 133 1.82 -7.19 3.91
N ILE A 134 2.56 -8.27 3.62
CA ILE A 134 3.44 -8.94 4.59
C ILE A 134 4.60 -8.02 4.98
N ILE A 135 5.29 -7.49 3.97
CA ILE A 135 6.44 -6.59 4.15
C ILE A 135 6.00 -5.27 4.77
N ARG A 136 4.84 -4.74 4.38
CA ARG A 136 4.26 -3.54 5.00
C ARG A 136 4.05 -3.72 6.50
N LYS A 137 3.41 -4.82 6.91
CA LYS A 137 3.17 -5.13 8.32
C LYS A 137 4.49 -5.28 9.08
N TRP A 138 5.46 -5.99 8.52
CA TRP A 138 6.76 -6.21 9.14
C TRP A 138 7.59 -4.92 9.27
N CYS A 139 7.66 -4.12 8.21
CA CYS A 139 8.34 -2.82 8.20
C CYS A 139 7.75 -1.87 9.25
N ARG A 140 6.42 -1.85 9.41
CA ARG A 140 5.74 -1.06 10.44
C ARG A 140 6.10 -1.53 11.87
N GLN A 141 6.20 -2.83 12.10
CA GLN A 141 6.59 -3.37 13.42
C GLN A 141 8.05 -3.06 13.77
N HIS A 142 8.92 -2.92 12.77
CA HIS A 142 10.36 -2.69 12.95
C HIS A 142 10.80 -1.24 12.64
N ASN A 143 9.85 -0.32 12.45
CA ASN A 143 10.10 1.09 12.08
C ASN A 143 11.08 1.25 10.91
N MET A 144 10.93 0.44 9.86
CA MET A 144 11.77 0.50 8.66
C MET A 144 10.98 1.03 7.46
N PRO A 145 11.62 1.79 6.54
CA PRO A 145 10.96 2.29 5.34
C PRO A 145 10.64 1.15 4.37
N ILE A 146 9.37 1.02 3.95
CA ILE A 146 8.90 -0.06 3.06
C ILE A 146 9.54 -0.01 1.68
N SER A 147 9.82 1.20 1.18
CA SER A 147 10.39 1.46 -0.15
C SER A 147 11.76 0.84 -0.34
N LYS A 148 12.51 0.62 0.75
CA LYS A 148 13.80 -0.09 0.72
C LYS A 148 13.67 -1.59 0.55
N PHE A 149 12.49 -2.18 0.76
CA PHE A 149 12.27 -3.61 0.61
C PHE A 149 11.53 -3.93 -0.69
N LEU A 150 10.50 -3.16 -1.06
CA LEU A 150 9.69 -3.49 -2.23
C LEU A 150 10.48 -3.56 -3.55
N LEU A 151 11.37 -2.58 -3.79
CA LEU A 151 12.15 -2.57 -5.02
C LEU A 151 13.15 -3.74 -5.10
N PRO A 152 13.98 -4.02 -4.06
CA PRO A 152 14.79 -5.24 -4.03
C PRO A 152 14.02 -6.54 -4.21
N LEU A 153 12.82 -6.63 -3.64
CA LEU A 153 11.98 -7.82 -3.79
C LEU A 153 11.43 -7.97 -5.20
N SER A 154 11.10 -6.86 -5.86
CA SER A 154 10.76 -6.85 -7.29
C SER A 154 11.93 -7.38 -8.13
N TYR A 155 13.16 -6.98 -7.83
CA TYR A 155 14.34 -7.51 -8.52
C TYR A 155 14.57 -8.99 -8.23
N ALA A 156 14.41 -9.44 -6.98
CA ALA A 156 14.50 -10.86 -6.65
C ALA A 156 13.50 -11.71 -7.46
N SER A 157 12.26 -11.23 -7.58
CA SER A 157 11.25 -11.88 -8.40
C SER A 157 11.69 -11.96 -9.87
N ILE A 158 12.21 -10.87 -10.45
CA ILE A 158 12.75 -10.88 -11.83
C ILE A 158 13.89 -11.88 -11.98
N PHE A 159 14.85 -11.89 -11.04
CA PHE A 159 15.98 -12.82 -11.04
C PHE A 159 15.53 -14.28 -10.98
N GLY A 160 14.53 -14.58 -10.14
CA GLY A 160 13.92 -15.90 -10.07
C GLY A 160 13.24 -16.32 -11.38
N GLY A 161 12.46 -15.43 -11.97
CA GLY A 161 11.73 -15.69 -13.22
C GLY A 161 12.63 -16.02 -14.41
N MET A 162 13.90 -15.61 -14.39
CA MET A 162 14.88 -15.96 -15.42
C MET A 162 15.42 -17.39 -15.30
N ILE A 163 15.21 -18.09 -14.18
CA ILE A 163 15.82 -19.40 -13.93
C ILE A 163 15.12 -20.51 -14.73
N THR A 164 13.82 -20.40 -14.96
CA THR A 164 13.05 -21.46 -15.63
C THR A 164 12.28 -20.95 -16.83
N LEU A 165 11.81 -21.89 -17.64
CA LEU A 165 10.93 -21.62 -18.76
C LEU A 165 9.61 -20.95 -18.31
N ILE A 166 8.99 -21.42 -17.22
CA ILE A 166 7.68 -20.94 -16.77
C ILE A 166 7.76 -19.69 -15.86
N GLY A 167 8.95 -19.27 -15.46
CA GLY A 167 9.14 -18.16 -14.53
C GLY A 167 8.76 -16.79 -15.08
N THR A 168 8.79 -16.60 -16.41
CA THR A 168 8.36 -15.35 -17.05
C THR A 168 7.64 -15.62 -18.38
N ALA A 169 6.62 -14.80 -18.65
CA ALA A 169 5.85 -14.82 -19.89
C ALA A 169 6.75 -14.66 -21.13
N THR A 170 7.85 -13.91 -21.05
CA THR A 170 8.79 -13.74 -22.17
C THR A 170 9.43 -15.06 -22.60
N ASN A 171 9.78 -15.94 -21.65
CA ASN A 171 10.41 -17.23 -21.95
C ASN A 171 9.41 -18.17 -22.64
N LEU A 172 8.16 -18.15 -22.21
CA LEU A 172 7.07 -18.93 -22.82
C LEU A 172 6.72 -18.43 -24.23
N VAL A 173 6.74 -17.12 -24.47
CA VAL A 173 6.55 -16.56 -25.82
C VAL A 173 7.67 -17.03 -26.75
N VAL A 174 8.93 -16.93 -26.32
CA VAL A 174 10.07 -17.41 -27.13
C VAL A 174 9.97 -18.92 -27.38
N HIS A 175 9.65 -19.71 -26.36
CA HIS A 175 9.44 -21.15 -26.50
C HIS A 175 8.31 -21.49 -27.48
N GLY A 176 7.17 -20.80 -27.39
CA GLY A 176 6.05 -20.99 -28.31
C GLY A 176 6.43 -20.66 -29.75
N LEU A 177 7.15 -19.56 -29.97
CA LEU A 177 7.67 -19.20 -31.30
C LEU A 177 8.67 -20.24 -31.83
N MET A 178 9.51 -20.82 -30.97
CA MET A 178 10.43 -21.89 -31.39
C MET A 178 9.67 -23.12 -31.90
N LEU A 179 8.63 -23.56 -31.17
CA LEU A 179 7.82 -24.70 -31.57
C LEU A 179 7.08 -24.46 -32.89
N GLU A 180 6.51 -23.27 -33.08
CA GLU A 180 5.83 -22.89 -34.32
C GLU A 180 6.76 -22.90 -35.54
N ASN A 181 8.04 -22.61 -35.35
CA ASN A 181 9.05 -22.62 -36.42
C ASN A 181 9.72 -24.00 -36.60
N GLY A 182 9.15 -25.07 -36.02
CA GLY A 182 9.69 -26.42 -36.11
C GLY A 182 11.00 -26.64 -35.37
N MET A 183 11.41 -25.69 -34.52
CA MET A 183 12.58 -25.83 -33.67
C MET A 183 12.21 -26.59 -32.38
N ARG A 184 13.21 -27.25 -31.78
CA ARG A 184 13.03 -27.87 -30.47
C ARG A 184 12.84 -26.78 -29.41
N GLY A 185 11.71 -26.79 -28.72
CA GLY A 185 11.45 -25.86 -27.62
C GLY A 185 12.46 -25.97 -26.48
N LEU A 186 12.51 -24.91 -25.66
CA LEU A 186 13.38 -24.86 -24.47
C LEU A 186 13.01 -25.93 -23.43
N PHE A 187 14.01 -26.53 -22.78
CA PHE A 187 13.79 -27.37 -21.60
C PHE A 187 13.51 -26.50 -20.35
N MET A 188 12.80 -27.07 -19.38
CA MET A 188 12.37 -26.37 -18.16
C MET A 188 13.47 -25.56 -17.46
N PHE A 189 14.67 -26.13 -17.33
CA PHE A 189 15.82 -25.54 -16.64
C PHE A 189 16.98 -25.16 -17.57
N GLN A 190 16.76 -25.11 -18.88
CA GLN A 190 17.81 -24.74 -19.82
C GLN A 190 18.33 -23.31 -19.55
N LEU A 191 17.43 -22.42 -19.14
CA LEU A 191 17.74 -21.04 -18.79
C LEU A 191 18.49 -20.91 -17.45
N ALA A 192 18.46 -21.93 -16.59
CA ALA A 192 19.08 -21.90 -15.27
C ALA A 192 20.60 -21.70 -15.34
N ILE A 193 21.24 -22.15 -16.42
CA ILE A 193 22.68 -21.96 -16.67
C ILE A 193 23.06 -20.48 -16.67
N VAL A 194 22.18 -19.61 -17.17
CA VAL A 194 22.39 -18.15 -17.19
C VAL A 194 21.64 -17.47 -16.04
N GLY A 195 20.44 -17.95 -15.73
CA GLY A 195 19.56 -17.40 -14.72
C GLY A 195 20.10 -17.53 -13.30
N ILE A 196 20.71 -18.66 -12.93
CA ILE A 196 21.26 -18.86 -11.58
C ILE A 196 22.46 -17.92 -11.33
N PRO A 197 23.50 -17.87 -12.19
CA PRO A 197 24.59 -16.90 -12.03
C PRO A 197 24.09 -15.46 -12.01
N GLY A 198 23.18 -15.10 -12.93
CA GLY A 198 22.56 -13.77 -12.99
C GLY A 198 21.80 -13.42 -11.71
N ALA A 199 21.04 -14.36 -11.15
CA ALA A 199 20.31 -14.17 -9.91
C ALA A 199 21.25 -13.99 -8.71
N ILE A 200 22.35 -14.73 -8.65
CA ILE A 200 23.36 -14.60 -7.59
C ILE A 200 24.03 -13.22 -7.68
N ILE A 201 24.55 -12.86 -8.86
CA ILE A 201 25.23 -11.58 -9.10
C ILE A 201 24.28 -10.40 -8.84
N GLY A 202 23.05 -10.48 -9.35
CA GLY A 202 22.02 -9.47 -9.17
C GLY A 202 21.60 -9.32 -7.71
N THR A 203 21.44 -10.42 -6.98
CA THR A 203 21.13 -10.40 -5.55
C THR A 203 22.26 -9.75 -4.74
N ILE A 204 23.51 -10.11 -5.03
CA ILE A 204 24.70 -9.48 -4.42
C ILE A 204 24.69 -7.98 -4.72
N TYR A 205 24.50 -7.58 -5.99
CA TYR A 205 24.44 -6.17 -6.38
C TYR A 205 23.36 -5.40 -5.61
N VAL A 206 22.14 -5.92 -5.54
CA VAL A 206 21.02 -5.26 -4.85
C VAL A 206 21.30 -5.10 -3.35
N ILE A 207 21.89 -6.12 -2.71
CA ILE A 207 22.20 -6.08 -1.28
C ILE A 207 23.32 -5.08 -0.97
N PHE A 208 24.42 -5.09 -1.74
CA PHE A 208 25.61 -4.31 -1.42
C PHE A 208 25.62 -2.90 -2.03
N ILE A 209 25.16 -2.76 -3.26
CA ILE A 209 25.17 -1.51 -4.03
C ILE A 209 23.78 -0.88 -4.05
N GLY A 210 22.74 -1.66 -4.37
CA GLY A 210 21.36 -1.19 -4.42
C GLY A 210 20.90 -0.55 -3.10
N SER A 211 21.30 -1.11 -1.97
CA SER A 211 21.01 -0.54 -0.65
C SER A 211 21.55 0.87 -0.40
N LYS A 212 22.58 1.30 -1.15
CA LYS A 212 23.14 2.66 -1.06
C LYS A 212 22.45 3.65 -1.99
N LEU A 213 21.92 3.18 -3.13
CA LEU A 213 21.27 3.99 -4.16
C LEU A 213 19.78 4.24 -3.85
N LEU A 214 19.17 3.36 -3.05
CA LEU A 214 17.75 3.47 -2.70
C LEU A 214 17.48 4.72 -1.85
N PRO A 215 16.51 5.57 -2.24
CA PRO A 215 16.15 6.76 -1.48
C PRO A 215 15.66 6.37 -0.08
N LYS A 216 16.12 7.09 0.95
CA LYS A 216 15.84 6.74 2.34
C LYS A 216 14.43 7.15 2.80
N ASP A 217 13.85 8.17 2.14
CA ASP A 217 12.74 8.95 2.70
C ASP A 217 11.52 9.07 1.76
N ARG A 218 11.43 8.23 0.72
CA ARG A 218 10.18 8.16 -0.07
C ARG A 218 9.15 7.38 0.72
N LYS A 219 8.31 8.10 1.45
CA LYS A 219 7.00 7.63 1.90
C LYS A 219 6.15 7.35 0.66
N THR A 220 5.54 6.19 0.62
CA THR A 220 4.59 5.83 -0.45
C THR A 220 3.35 6.71 -0.29
N LEU A 221 2.67 7.10 -1.37
CA LEU A 221 1.44 7.91 -1.30
C LEU A 221 0.41 7.29 -0.31
N GLU A 222 0.30 5.97 -0.29
CA GLU A 222 -0.53 5.22 0.67
C GLU A 222 -0.06 5.31 2.13
N GLU A 223 1.24 5.47 2.39
CA GLU A 223 1.77 5.69 3.74
C GLU A 223 1.45 7.11 4.23
N SER A 224 1.39 8.08 3.32
CA SER A 224 0.85 9.42 3.60
C SER A 224 -0.64 9.34 3.97
N PHE A 225 -1.45 8.55 3.26
CA PHE A 225 -2.87 8.30 3.60
C PHE A 225 -3.06 7.55 4.93
N VAL A 226 -2.15 6.65 5.30
CA VAL A 226 -2.19 5.99 6.63
C VAL A 226 -1.75 6.93 7.75
N GLU A 227 -0.83 7.87 7.48
CA GLU A 227 -0.53 8.96 8.42
C GLU A 227 -1.67 9.96 8.58
N GLU A 228 -2.52 10.20 7.57
CA GLU A 228 -3.75 11.01 7.69
C GLU A 228 -4.75 10.40 8.70
N ASN A 229 -4.65 9.09 8.97
CA ASN A 229 -5.42 8.40 10.00
C ASN A 229 -4.74 8.43 11.40
N LYS A 230 -3.66 9.20 11.59
CA LYS A 230 -3.22 9.55 12.94
C LYS A 230 -4.30 10.42 13.58
N ASN A 231 -4.59 10.17 14.85
CA ASN A 231 -5.40 11.08 15.63
C ASN A 231 -4.61 12.39 15.80
N TYR A 232 -5.21 13.51 15.39
CA TYR A 232 -4.72 14.85 15.59
C TYR A 232 -5.45 15.49 16.76
N LEU A 233 -4.74 16.35 17.49
CA LEU A 233 -5.34 17.18 18.51
C LEU A 233 -5.62 18.55 17.92
N THR A 234 -6.87 19.00 18.05
CA THR A 234 -7.27 20.33 17.61
C THR A 234 -7.94 21.09 18.73
N LYS A 235 -7.70 22.40 18.76
CA LYS A 235 -8.36 23.33 19.68
C LYS A 235 -9.46 24.08 18.93
N ALA A 236 -10.69 23.96 19.41
CA ALA A 236 -11.80 24.77 18.96
C ALA A 236 -12.21 25.78 20.03
N ILE A 237 -12.70 26.93 19.60
CA ILE A 237 -13.23 28.00 20.45
C ILE A 237 -14.72 28.09 20.18
N ILE A 238 -15.51 28.12 21.24
CA ILE A 238 -16.96 28.23 21.15
C ILE A 238 -17.35 29.70 21.15
N ASN A 239 -17.88 30.16 20.03
CA ASN A 239 -18.49 31.49 19.96
C ASN A 239 -19.79 31.51 20.78
N PRO A 240 -20.16 32.65 21.39
CA PRO A 240 -21.46 32.82 22.05
C PRO A 240 -22.68 32.45 21.20
N SER A 241 -22.56 32.53 19.87
CA SER A 241 -23.62 32.19 18.91
C SER A 241 -23.65 30.70 18.52
N CYS A 242 -22.83 29.86 19.16
CA CYS A 242 -22.66 28.46 18.78
C CYS A 242 -23.82 27.60 19.29
N GLU A 243 -24.34 26.71 18.43
CA GLU A 243 -25.55 25.92 18.69
C GLU A 243 -25.40 24.95 19.88
N ILE A 244 -24.17 24.55 20.20
CA ILE A 244 -23.86 23.61 21.29
C ILE A 244 -23.74 24.27 22.67
N VAL A 245 -23.85 25.60 22.77
CA VAL A 245 -23.80 26.32 24.05
C VAL A 245 -25.00 25.93 24.91
N GLY A 246 -24.75 25.57 26.16
CA GLY A 246 -25.77 25.12 27.11
C GLY A 246 -26.17 23.64 26.98
N GLN A 247 -25.65 22.94 25.98
CA GLN A 247 -25.85 21.49 25.83
C GLN A 247 -24.82 20.72 26.67
N THR A 248 -25.16 19.48 27.06
CA THR A 248 -24.17 18.56 27.65
C THR A 248 -23.25 18.02 26.56
N VAL A 249 -22.04 17.59 26.92
CA VAL A 249 -21.10 16.95 25.98
C VAL A 249 -21.70 15.74 25.28
N LYS A 250 -22.62 15.03 25.92
CA LYS A 250 -23.33 13.88 25.33
C LYS A 250 -24.36 14.31 24.28
N ASP A 251 -25.05 15.42 24.51
CA ASP A 251 -26.14 15.91 23.66
C ASP A 251 -25.61 16.78 22.51
N ALA A 252 -24.48 17.44 22.72
CA ALA A 252 -23.71 18.09 21.68
C ALA A 252 -23.18 17.00 20.73
N ASP A 253 -23.79 16.86 19.55
CA ASP A 253 -23.38 15.91 18.53
C ASP A 253 -22.03 16.31 17.91
N LEU A 254 -20.94 15.99 18.62
CA LEU A 254 -19.56 16.32 18.27
C LEU A 254 -19.01 15.47 17.11
N LYS A 255 -19.87 14.93 16.23
CA LYS A 255 -19.51 14.22 14.98
C LYS A 255 -18.45 13.13 15.17
N GLY A 256 -18.59 12.36 16.25
CA GLY A 256 -17.70 11.22 16.54
C GLY A 256 -16.30 11.59 17.05
N LEU A 257 -16.03 12.87 17.33
CA LEU A 257 -14.77 13.29 17.93
C LEU A 257 -14.75 13.05 19.43
N PHE A 258 -13.56 12.70 19.93
CA PHE A 258 -13.35 12.50 21.34
C PHE A 258 -12.89 13.81 22.00
N LEU A 259 -13.74 14.39 22.84
CA LEU A 259 -13.41 15.57 23.63
C LEU A 259 -12.50 15.18 24.81
N ILE A 260 -11.29 15.74 24.83
CA ILE A 260 -10.27 15.41 25.82
C ILE A 260 -10.29 16.38 26.99
N GLU A 261 -10.36 17.68 26.70
CA GLU A 261 -10.21 18.75 27.69
C GLU A 261 -11.09 19.95 27.32
N ILE A 262 -11.66 20.60 28.35
CA ILE A 262 -12.30 21.91 28.23
C ILE A 262 -11.46 22.92 29.03
N ILE A 263 -11.04 24.00 28.40
CA ILE A 263 -10.35 25.11 29.06
C ILE A 263 -11.32 26.28 29.18
N ARG A 264 -11.72 26.59 30.43
CA ARG A 264 -12.66 27.66 30.76
C ARG A 264 -11.92 28.75 31.54
N GLY A 265 -11.54 29.82 30.84
CA GLY A 265 -10.68 30.86 31.41
C GLY A 265 -9.32 30.29 31.88
N LYS A 266 -9.11 30.23 33.20
CA LYS A 266 -7.89 29.65 33.82
C LYS A 266 -8.08 28.20 34.29
N GLU A 267 -9.31 27.70 34.31
CA GLU A 267 -9.60 26.33 34.74
C GLU A 267 -9.48 25.35 33.58
N ARG A 268 -8.88 24.18 33.85
CA ARG A 268 -8.77 23.06 32.92
C ARG A 268 -9.60 21.89 33.43
N ILE A 269 -10.60 21.49 32.68
CA ILE A 269 -11.53 20.41 33.02
C ILE A 269 -11.06 19.14 32.30
N THR A 270 -10.57 18.19 33.10
CA THR A 270 -10.14 16.86 32.64
C THR A 270 -10.30 15.84 33.78
N PRO A 271 -10.79 14.62 33.50
CA PRO A 271 -11.41 14.22 32.22
C PRO A 271 -12.77 14.89 32.03
N VAL A 272 -13.20 15.03 30.79
CA VAL A 272 -14.52 15.59 30.48
C VAL A 272 -15.60 14.52 30.68
N LEU A 273 -16.59 14.83 31.51
CA LEU A 273 -17.72 13.93 31.79
C LEU A 273 -18.83 14.11 30.73
N PRO A 274 -19.61 13.06 30.40
CA PRO A 274 -20.69 13.18 29.41
C PRO A 274 -21.76 14.22 29.77
N ASN A 275 -21.97 14.47 31.06
CA ASN A 275 -22.96 15.40 31.56
C ASN A 275 -22.41 16.82 31.76
N GLU A 276 -21.14 17.06 31.43
CA GLU A 276 -20.55 18.40 31.57
C GLU A 276 -21.20 19.35 30.56
N VAL A 277 -21.62 20.53 31.01
CA VAL A 277 -22.27 21.52 30.16
C VAL A 277 -21.21 22.38 29.48
N ILE A 278 -21.42 22.61 28.19
CA ILE A 278 -20.55 23.42 27.33
C ILE A 278 -20.99 24.90 27.42
N HIS A 279 -20.05 25.81 27.68
CA HIS A 279 -20.32 27.24 27.80
C HIS A 279 -19.71 28.04 26.63
N ALA A 280 -20.24 29.25 26.41
CA ALA A 280 -19.63 30.21 25.50
C ALA A 280 -18.19 30.54 25.96
N GLU A 281 -17.29 30.80 24.99
CA GLU A 281 -15.86 31.05 25.20
C GLU A 281 -15.06 29.84 25.74
N ASP A 282 -15.70 28.66 25.86
CA ASP A 282 -14.96 27.43 26.16
C ASP A 282 -14.00 27.09 25.01
N HIS A 283 -12.80 26.69 25.40
CA HIS A 283 -11.80 26.14 24.49
C HIS A 283 -11.81 24.62 24.59
N LEU A 284 -12.34 23.96 23.57
CA LEU A 284 -12.45 22.51 23.49
C LEU A 284 -11.24 21.90 22.80
N ILE A 285 -10.65 20.86 23.38
CA ILE A 285 -9.56 20.08 22.76
C ILE A 285 -10.09 18.71 22.34
N PHE A 286 -10.10 18.46 21.03
CA PHE A 286 -10.58 17.22 20.45
C PHE A 286 -9.45 16.32 19.95
N SER A 287 -9.69 15.01 19.92
CA SER A 287 -8.89 14.02 19.20
C SER A 287 -9.71 13.34 18.11
N GLY A 288 -9.21 13.35 16.87
CA GLY A 288 -9.80 12.66 15.74
C GLY A 288 -8.93 12.72 14.48
N THR A 289 -9.39 12.13 13.38
CA THR A 289 -8.71 12.20 12.08
C THR A 289 -8.90 13.58 11.44
N ILE A 290 -8.11 13.89 10.41
CA ILE A 290 -8.28 15.16 9.66
C ILE A 290 -9.70 15.27 9.10
N THR A 291 -10.27 14.17 8.60
CA THR A 291 -11.63 14.13 8.05
C THR A 291 -12.68 14.54 9.09
N THR A 292 -12.63 13.99 10.30
CA THR A 292 -13.58 14.35 11.37
C THR A 292 -13.34 15.76 11.89
N ILE A 293 -12.09 16.24 11.89
CA ILE A 293 -11.77 17.64 12.22
C ILE A 293 -12.35 18.62 11.19
N MET A 294 -12.39 18.26 9.91
CA MET A 294 -13.05 19.10 8.88
C MET A 294 -14.57 19.12 9.09
N GLU A 295 -15.18 18.02 9.52
CA GLU A 295 -16.60 17.96 9.87
C GLU A 295 -16.96 18.86 11.05
N LEU A 296 -16.05 19.12 12.00
CA LEU A 296 -16.27 20.11 13.08
C LEU A 296 -16.51 21.52 12.55
N GLN A 297 -15.90 21.91 11.42
CA GLN A 297 -16.10 23.24 10.85
C GLN A 297 -17.54 23.46 10.36
N MET A 298 -18.31 22.38 10.19
CA MET A 298 -19.71 22.44 9.78
C MET A 298 -20.64 22.83 10.94
N ILE A 299 -20.17 22.77 12.19
CA ILE A 299 -20.93 23.21 13.36
C ILE A 299 -20.89 24.75 13.43
N ARG A 300 -22.06 25.38 13.28
CA ARG A 300 -22.18 26.84 13.28
C ARG A 300 -21.75 27.43 14.61
N GLY A 301 -20.82 28.39 14.57
CA GLY A 301 -20.27 29.08 15.74
C GLY A 301 -19.08 28.38 16.41
N LEU A 302 -18.64 27.22 15.91
CA LEU A 302 -17.42 26.58 16.36
C LEU A 302 -16.23 27.03 15.50
N VAL A 303 -15.28 27.72 16.12
CA VAL A 303 -14.11 28.25 15.40
C VAL A 303 -12.89 27.39 15.70
N ILE A 304 -12.38 26.68 14.69
CA ILE A 304 -11.14 25.92 14.80
C ILE A 304 -9.96 26.88 14.75
N ALA A 305 -9.09 26.84 15.76
CA ALA A 305 -7.87 27.64 15.75
C ALA A 305 -6.87 27.06 14.73
N THR A 306 -6.81 27.64 13.54
CA THR A 306 -6.06 27.15 12.37
C THR A 306 -4.54 27.06 12.59
N ASN A 307 -4.01 27.74 13.62
CA ASN A 307 -2.58 27.77 13.96
C ASN A 307 -2.17 26.79 15.07
N ALA A 308 -3.05 25.84 15.44
CA ALA A 308 -2.88 25.01 16.64
C ALA A 308 -3.23 23.52 16.40
N THR A 309 -2.88 22.98 15.24
CA THR A 309 -2.91 21.53 15.01
C THR A 309 -1.72 20.91 15.75
N PHE A 310 -1.99 20.29 16.90
CA PHE A 310 -0.94 19.65 17.69
C PHE A 310 -0.88 18.16 17.35
N THR A 311 0.30 17.69 16.95
CA THR A 311 0.61 16.26 17.04
C THR A 311 0.75 15.90 18.52
N PHE A 312 0.35 14.69 18.94
CA PHE A 312 0.48 14.20 20.32
C PHE A 312 1.86 14.46 20.97
N GLN A 313 2.93 14.55 20.17
CA GLN A 313 4.28 14.92 20.61
C GLN A 313 4.37 16.30 21.30
N HIS A 314 3.52 17.26 20.96
CA HIS A 314 3.51 18.61 21.55
C HIS A 314 2.83 18.68 22.93
N LEU A 315 2.06 17.66 23.33
CA LEU A 315 1.45 17.61 24.66
C LEU A 315 2.47 17.44 25.80
N HIS A 316 3.67 16.93 25.48
CA HIS A 316 4.73 16.73 26.47
C HIS A 316 5.22 18.02 27.15
N GLN A 317 4.97 19.20 26.56
CA GLN A 317 5.48 20.48 27.09
C GLN A 317 4.59 21.14 28.17
N LYS A 318 3.37 20.65 28.46
CA LYS A 318 2.43 21.35 29.37
C LYS A 318 1.74 20.45 30.42
N ASN A 319 2.49 19.64 31.16
CA ASN A 319 2.01 18.80 32.28
C ASN A 319 1.01 17.68 31.91
N LEU A 320 0.82 17.36 30.63
CA LEU A 320 0.06 16.18 30.19
C LEU A 320 1.02 15.05 29.88
N ARG A 321 0.98 13.96 30.67
CA ARG A 321 1.74 12.73 30.40
C ARG A 321 0.82 11.75 29.68
N LEU A 322 1.12 11.50 28.40
CA LEU A 322 0.53 10.38 27.68
C LEU A 322 1.21 9.09 28.15
N VAL A 323 0.43 8.10 28.56
CA VAL A 323 0.94 6.78 28.95
C VAL A 323 0.30 5.74 28.04
N GLU A 324 1.13 4.99 27.31
CA GLU A 324 0.69 3.84 26.55
C GLU A 324 0.69 2.62 27.48
N ALA A 325 -0.48 1.98 27.64
CA ALA A 325 -0.64 0.80 28.49
C ALA A 325 -0.94 -0.43 27.63
N MET A 326 -0.18 -1.50 27.82
CA MET A 326 -0.37 -2.75 27.09
C MET A 326 -1.01 -3.81 27.99
N ILE A 327 -2.08 -4.44 27.52
CA ILE A 327 -2.75 -5.52 28.24
C ILE A 327 -2.03 -6.83 27.91
N SER A 328 -1.42 -7.45 28.93
CA SER A 328 -0.77 -8.76 28.79
C SER A 328 -1.79 -9.86 28.45
N SER A 329 -1.34 -10.88 27.73
CA SER A 329 -2.11 -12.05 27.29
C SER A 329 -2.75 -12.85 28.43
N ASN A 330 -2.31 -12.64 29.68
CA ASN A 330 -2.88 -13.28 30.87
C ASN A 330 -3.77 -12.34 31.69
N SER A 331 -4.15 -11.18 31.13
CA SER A 331 -4.89 -10.16 31.88
C SER A 331 -6.36 -10.54 32.03
N PRO A 332 -6.95 -10.38 33.23
CA PRO A 332 -8.40 -10.55 33.46
C PRO A 332 -9.26 -9.48 32.76
N LEU A 333 -8.62 -8.51 32.09
CA LEU A 333 -9.22 -7.46 31.24
C LEU A 333 -9.44 -7.92 29.80
N LEU A 334 -8.95 -9.09 29.40
CA LEU A 334 -9.19 -9.64 28.07
C LEU A 334 -10.69 -9.92 27.87
N HIS A 335 -11.17 -9.62 26.66
CA HIS A 335 -12.56 -9.80 26.23
C HIS A 335 -13.62 -8.99 26.99
N LYS A 336 -13.23 -7.95 27.72
CA LYS A 336 -14.16 -7.04 28.40
C LYS A 336 -14.07 -5.64 27.80
N THR A 337 -15.20 -4.96 27.72
CA THR A 337 -15.21 -3.57 27.24
C THR A 337 -14.72 -2.63 28.35
N ILE A 338 -14.17 -1.47 27.96
CA ILE A 338 -13.65 -0.45 28.90
C ILE A 338 -14.75 0.00 29.89
N LYS A 339 -16.01 -0.02 29.44
CA LYS A 339 -17.20 0.36 30.21
C LYS A 339 -17.61 -0.69 31.25
N GLU A 340 -17.38 -1.97 31.00
CA GLU A 340 -17.81 -3.07 31.89
C GLU A 340 -17.03 -3.19 33.19
N ARG A 341 -15.77 -2.73 33.22
CA ARG A 341 -14.87 -2.96 34.37
C ARG A 341 -14.41 -1.70 35.09
N ASP A 342 -15.00 -0.56 34.74
CA ASP A 342 -14.65 0.73 35.35
C ASP A 342 -13.12 0.92 35.37
N ILE A 343 -12.48 0.56 34.25
CA ILE A 343 -11.02 0.44 34.10
C ILE A 343 -10.34 1.76 34.47
N ARG A 344 -11.05 2.89 34.29
CA ARG A 344 -10.64 4.21 34.77
C ARG A 344 -10.32 4.18 36.27
N LYS A 345 -11.19 3.62 37.11
CA LYS A 345 -11.00 3.53 38.56
C LYS A 345 -9.82 2.63 38.92
N SER A 346 -9.66 1.49 38.26
CA SER A 346 -8.59 0.53 38.56
C SER A 346 -7.20 0.98 38.10
N ILE A 347 -7.10 1.61 36.91
CA ILE A 347 -5.83 2.13 36.39
C ILE A 347 -5.44 3.39 37.16
N MET A 348 -6.38 4.29 37.44
CA MET A 348 -6.08 5.53 38.17
C MET A 348 -5.67 5.28 39.63
N GLN A 349 -6.27 4.32 40.34
CA GLN A 349 -5.84 3.98 41.70
C GLN A 349 -4.41 3.39 41.78
N ARG A 350 -3.93 2.75 40.70
CA ARG A 350 -2.68 1.97 40.73
C ARG A 350 -1.48 2.67 40.08
N TRP A 351 -1.72 3.70 39.26
CA TRP A 351 -0.68 4.39 38.47
C TRP A 351 -0.54 5.89 38.75
N LEU A 352 -1.34 6.47 39.64
CA LEU A 352 -1.24 7.90 39.96
C LEU A 352 -0.22 8.15 41.09
N PRO A 353 0.95 8.77 40.82
CA PRO A 353 1.74 9.36 41.88
C PRO A 353 0.93 10.48 42.54
N SER A 354 0.83 10.46 43.87
CA SER A 354 0.01 11.36 44.69
C SER A 354 0.37 12.84 44.62
N GLU A 355 1.38 13.23 43.83
CA GLU A 355 2.01 14.56 43.91
C GLU A 355 1.52 15.58 42.87
N ASN A 356 0.78 15.21 41.83
CA ASN A 356 0.51 16.13 40.70
C ASN A 356 -0.96 16.28 40.25
N ILE A 357 -1.93 15.79 41.03
CA ILE A 357 -3.36 15.92 40.70
C ILE A 357 -4.03 16.81 41.75
N SER A 358 -4.72 17.87 41.30
CA SER A 358 -5.45 18.75 42.20
C SER A 358 -6.59 17.98 42.90
N LYS A 359 -6.88 18.32 44.17
CA LYS A 359 -8.00 17.72 44.93
C LYS A 359 -9.34 17.77 44.16
N ASN A 360 -9.54 18.81 43.33
CA ASN A 360 -10.72 18.94 42.48
C ASN A 360 -10.79 17.88 41.37
N GLN A 361 -9.65 17.51 40.77
CA GLN A 361 -9.62 16.43 39.77
C GLN A 361 -9.89 15.06 40.41
N MET A 362 -9.38 14.80 41.61
CA MET A 362 -9.65 13.56 42.33
C MET A 362 -11.13 13.43 42.75
N LYS A 363 -11.77 14.54 43.15
CA LYS A 363 -13.22 14.56 43.43
C LYS A 363 -14.07 14.33 42.16
N ARG A 364 -13.73 14.99 41.05
CA ARG A 364 -14.41 14.78 39.75
C ARG A 364 -14.33 13.34 39.24
N LEU A 365 -13.23 12.66 39.56
CA LEU A 365 -13.01 11.25 39.20
C LEU A 365 -13.70 10.26 40.17
N GLY A 366 -14.36 10.72 41.23
CA GLY A 366 -14.98 9.84 42.24
C GLY A 366 -13.95 9.04 43.05
N ILE A 367 -12.73 9.56 43.19
CA ILE A 367 -11.62 8.92 43.93
C ILE A 367 -11.60 9.39 45.40
N LEU A 368 -12.03 10.64 45.65
CA LEU A 368 -12.20 11.21 46.99
C LEU A 368 -13.65 11.66 47.17
N ASN A 369 -14.21 11.45 48.36
CA ASN A 369 -15.51 12.02 48.76
C ASN A 369 -15.40 13.54 49.04
#